data_AF-A0A7X5LKE3-F1
#
_entry.id   AF-A0A7X5LKE3-F1
#
_cell.length_a   1.000
_cell.length_b   1.000
_cell.length_c   1.000
_cell.angle_alpha   90.00
_cell.angle_beta   90.00
_cell.angle_gamma   90.00
#
_symmetry.space_group_name_H-M   'P 1'
#
loop_
_entity.id
_entity.type
_entity.pdbx_description
1 polymer ?
#
loop_
_entity_poly.entity_id
_entity_poly.type
_entity_poly.pdbx_seq_one_letter_code
_entity_poly.pdbx_strand_id
1 'polypeptide(L)' 'MYSFSALIYDGLRQQLVAGEFSSKDAFNRHLNDTFGVHVCLWQCQNPSTQVASQIERITNVKSPNEINPNNHV' A
#
# COMPACT_ATOMS: atom_id res chain seq x y z
N MET A 1 15.75 1.15 8.26
CA MET A 1 14.56 1.24 7.39
C MET A 1 13.34 1.09 8.28
N TYR A 2 12.24 1.73 7.89
CA TYR A 2 10.98 1.67 8.61
C TYR A 2 9.88 1.21 7.66
N SER A 3 8.96 0.41 8.19
CA SER A 3 7.76 -0.01 7.48
C SER A 3 6.76 1.14 7.47
N PHE A 4 6.36 1.56 6.28
CA PHE A 4 5.28 2.52 6.10
C PHE A 4 4.13 1.89 5.33
N SER A 5 2.94 2.31 5.69
CA SER A 5 1.72 1.97 4.97
C SER A 5 0.81 3.18 4.86
N ALA A 6 0.22 3.37 3.70
CA ALA A 6 -0.78 4.39 3.46
C ALA A 6 -1.95 3.82 2.66
N LEU A 7 -3.16 4.16 3.08
CA LEU A 7 -4.35 3.99 2.25
C LEU A 7 -4.56 5.28 1.48
N ILE A 8 -4.51 5.19 0.16
CA ILE A 8 -4.66 6.34 -0.72
C ILE A 8 -5.87 6.16 -1.64
N TYR A 9 -6.43 7.28 -2.08
CA TYR A 9 -7.46 7.36 -3.10
C TYR A 9 -6.98 8.25 -4.23
N ASP A 10 -6.93 7.70 -5.44
CA ASP A 10 -6.44 8.37 -6.66
C ASP A 10 -7.54 9.05 -7.48
N GLY A 11 -8.76 9.15 -6.92
CA GLY A 11 -9.94 9.67 -7.61
C GLY A 11 -10.77 8.61 -8.31
N LEU A 12 -10.27 7.38 -8.45
CA LEU A 12 -10.98 6.26 -9.06
C LEU A 12 -11.09 5.07 -8.11
N ARG A 13 -10.01 4.73 -7.39
CA ARG A 13 -9.90 3.53 -6.56
C ARG A 13 -9.12 3.80 -5.29
N GLN A 14 -9.44 3.02 -4.26
CA GLN A 14 -8.66 2.98 -3.03
C GLN A 14 -7.54 1.96 -3.18
N GLN A 15 -6.33 2.30 -2.78
CA GLN A 15 -5.16 1.44 -2.86
C GLN A 15 -4.38 1.47 -1.55
N LEU A 16 -4.08 0.29 -0.99
CA LEU A 16 -3.15 0.17 0.12
C LEU A 16 -1.72 0.09 -0.44
N VAL A 17 -0.91 1.08 -0.10
CA VAL A 17 0.51 1.12 -0.42
C VAL A 17 1.28 0.81 0.85
N ALA A 18 2.11 -0.23 0.82
CA ALA A 18 2.97 -0.60 1.93
C ALA A 18 4.39 -0.90 1.44
N GLY A 19 5.41 -0.52 2.21
CA GLY A 19 6.79 -0.78 1.87
C GLY A 19 7.78 -0.28 2.91
N GLU A 20 9.05 -0.60 2.68
CA GLU A 20 10.15 -0.20 3.55
C GLU A 20 10.85 1.05 3.02
N PHE A 21 10.95 2.09 3.85
CA PHE A 21 11.58 3.36 3.47
C PHE A 21 12.57 3.84 4.52
N SER A 22 13.54 4.65 4.10
CA SER A 22 14.55 5.22 4.98
C SER A 22 13.98 6.30 5.91
N SER A 23 12.97 7.03 5.45
CA SER A 23 12.26 8.07 6.22
C SER A 23 10.83 8.25 5.72
N LYS A 24 10.02 8.97 6.50
CA LYS A 24 8.66 9.38 6.09
C LYS A 24 8.69 10.25 4.83
N ASP A 25 9.70 11.11 4.66
CA ASP A 25 9.86 11.93 3.46
C ASP A 25 10.14 11.10 2.21
N ALA A 26 10.94 10.04 2.33
CA ALA A 26 11.18 9.10 1.24
C ALA A 26 9.90 8.38 0.82
N PHE A 27 9.07 7.98 1.80
CA PHE A 27 7.77 7.39 1.53
C PHE A 27 6.79 8.37 0.88
N ASN A 28 6.70 9.61 1.39
CA ASN A 28 5.85 10.65 0.80
C ASN A 28 6.28 11.01 -0.62
N ARG A 29 7.59 11.09 -0.89
CA ARG A 29 8.12 11.28 -2.25
C ARG A 29 7.67 10.14 -3.17
N HIS A 30 7.78 8.90 -2.73
CA HIS A 30 7.28 7.75 -3.49
C HIS A 30 5.79 7.84 -3.81
N LEU A 31 4.94 8.24 -2.84
CA LEU A 31 3.51 8.43 -3.08
C LEU A 31 3.25 9.53 -4.12
N ASN A 32 3.94 10.67 -4.02
CA ASN A 32 3.81 11.77 -4.97
C ASN A 32 4.29 11.36 -6.38
N ASP A 33 5.41 10.66 -6.49
CA ASP A 33 5.96 10.22 -7.77
C ASP A 33 5.07 9.17 -8.45
N THR A 34 4.41 8.31 -7.66
CA THR A 34 3.58 7.21 -8.18
C THR A 34 2.17 7.67 -8.56
N PHE A 35 1.54 8.50 -7.72
CA PHE A 35 0.12 8.84 -7.88
C PHE A 35 -0.10 10.30 -8.30
N GLY A 36 0.92 11.16 -8.22
CA GLY A 36 0.78 12.58 -8.46
C GLY A 36 -0.15 13.22 -7.43
N VAL A 37 -1.40 13.45 -7.81
CA VAL A 37 -2.44 14.00 -6.93
C VAL A 37 -3.25 12.86 -6.33
N HIS A 38 -3.14 12.67 -5.01
CA HIS A 38 -3.86 11.62 -4.29
C HIS A 38 -4.37 12.15 -2.94
N VAL A 39 -5.44 11.54 -2.44
CA VAL A 39 -5.92 11.76 -1.07
C VAL A 39 -5.39 10.65 -0.19
N CYS A 40 -4.57 10.99 0.80
CA CYS A 40 -4.15 10.06 1.83
C CYS A 40 -5.25 9.95 2.90
N LEU A 41 -5.93 8.81 2.94
CA LEU A 41 -7.02 8.57 3.89
C LEU A 41 -6.48 8.12 5.25
N TRP A 42 -5.32 7.47 5.26
CA TRP A 42 -4.66 6.98 6.46
C TRP A 42 -3.18 6.71 6.17
N GLN A 43 -2.29 7.06 7.11
CA GLN A 43 -0.85 6.80 7.02
C GLN A 43 -0.32 6.38 8.38
N CYS A 44 0.48 5.31 8.44
CA CYS A 44 1.12 4.86 9.66
C CYS A 44 2.57 4.42 9.40
N GLN A 45 3.42 4.73 10.37
CA GLN A 45 4.77 4.19 10.50
C GLN A 45 4.65 3.02 11.48
N ASN A 46 4.78 1.78 10.97
CA ASN A 46 4.43 0.51 11.62
C ASN A 46 2.91 0.25 11.82
N PRO A 47 2.17 -0.13 10.77
CA PRO A 47 0.94 -0.89 10.99
C PRO A 47 1.26 -2.13 11.82
N SER A 48 0.50 -2.41 12.88
CA SER A 48 0.43 -3.80 13.31
C SER A 48 -0.09 -4.62 12.13
N THR A 49 0.41 -5.84 11.94
CA THR A 49 -0.03 -6.76 10.86
C THR A 49 -1.56 -6.90 10.80
N GLN A 50 -2.22 -6.72 11.94
CA GLN A 50 -3.68 -6.70 12.06
C GLN A 50 -4.35 -5.52 11.35
N VAL A 51 -3.79 -4.30 11.43
CA VAL A 51 -4.35 -3.12 10.76
C VAL A 51 -4.12 -3.19 9.26
N ALA A 52 -2.93 -3.62 8.81
CA ALA A 52 -2.64 -3.81 7.39
C ALA A 52 -3.63 -4.81 6.74
N SER A 53 -3.81 -5.98 7.36
CA SER A 53 -4.74 -7.00 6.85
C SER A 53 -6.22 -6.57 6.88
N GLN A 54 -6.64 -5.74 7.84
CA GLN A 54 -7.99 -5.17 7.82
C GLN A 54 -8.18 -4.18 6.67
N ILE A 55 -7.18 -3.34 6.41
CA ILE A 55 -7.25 -2.38 5.30
C ILE A 55 -7.25 -3.12 3.96
N GLU A 56 -6.45 -4.17 3.78
CA GLU A 56 -6.50 -5.03 2.58
C GLU A 56 -7.90 -5.61 2.34
N ARG A 57 -8.56 -6.10 3.39
CA ARG A 57 -9.92 -6.66 3.29
C ARG A 57 -10.98 -5.62 2.89
N ILE A 58 -10.86 -4.39 3.37
CA ILE A 58 -11.83 -3.32 3.07
C ILE A 58 -11.62 -2.77 1.66
N THR A 59 -10.38 -2.75 1.19
CA THR A 59 -10.02 -2.06 -0.06
C THR A 59 -10.19 -2.93 -1.33
N ASN A 60 -10.50 -4.22 -1.17
CA ASN A 60 -10.67 -5.19 -2.27
C ASN A 60 -9.48 -5.22 -3.25
N VAL A 61 -8.30 -4.81 -2.77
CA VAL A 61 -7.04 -4.84 -3.54
C VAL A 61 -6.53 -6.27 -3.48
N LYS A 62 -6.69 -7.03 -4.57
CA LYS A 62 -5.95 -8.29 -4.75
C LYS A 62 -4.46 -7.96 -4.71
N SER A 63 -3.74 -8.50 -3.74
CA SER A 63 -2.27 -8.49 -3.72
C SER A 63 -1.74 -9.01 -5.07
N PRO A 64 -0.85 -8.29 -5.78
CA PRO A 64 -0.41 -8.69 -7.12
C PRO A 64 0.42 -9.98 -7.23
N ASN A 65 0.64 -10.76 -6.16
CA ASN A 65 1.52 -11.92 -6.19
C ASN A 65 0.88 -13.16 -5.55
N GLU A 66 -0.03 -13.79 -6.29
CA GLU A 66 -0.12 -15.26 -6.30
C GLU A 66 0.17 -15.73 -7.73
N ILE A 67 1.45 -15.81 -8.08
CA ILE A 67 1.88 -16.64 -9.20
C ILE A 67 1.62 -18.08 -8.74
N ASN A 68 0.52 -18.67 -9.20
CA ASN A 68 0.20 -20.07 -8.98
C ASN A 68 1.23 -20.94 -9.73
N PRO A 69 2.12 -21.70 -9.05
CA PRO A 69 3.13 -22.51 -9.71
C PRO A 69 2.59 -23.83 -10.31
N ASN A 70 1.28 -24.08 -10.27
CA ASN A 70 0.71 -25.38 -10.65
C ASN A 70 -0.05 -25.43 -11.99
N ASN A 71 0.13 -24.45 -12.88
CA ASN A 71 -0.34 -24.62 -14.27
C ASN A 71 0.78 -25.22 -15.15
N HIS A 72 0.95 -26.54 -15.05
CA HIS A 72 1.55 -27.31 -16.13
C HIS A 72 0.44 -27.88 -17.01
N VAL A 73 0.63 -27.64 -18.31
CA VAL A 73 -0.14 -28.04 -19.50
C VAL A 73 -0.54 -29.52 -19.49
#